data_AF-A0A4Q3CKM7-F1
#
_entry.id   AF-A0A4Q3CKM7-F1
#
_cell.length_a   1.000
_cell.length_b   1.000
_cell.length_c   1.000
_cell.angle_alpha   90.00
_cell.angle_beta   90.00
_cell.angle_gamma   90.00
#
_symmetry.space_group_name_H-M   'P 1'
#
loop_
_entity.id
_entity.type
_entity.pdbx_description
1 polymer ?
#
loop_
_entity_poly.entity_id
_entity_poly.type
_entity_poly.pdbx_seq_one_letter_code
_entity_poly.pdbx_strand_id
1 'polypeptide(L)'
;MTDGKTEKPGPSDSRSVTTVHELHKAAVWIGLGIIVALMVLLVQPMLLIFAALVLAAMLDGGTRLLGRISPIGRGWRLLLTCLGVIGFIAWVIYFAGSQIAGQFEALRLVVETQLSRVSLWAHAQGLLPKTGSGEKIANEIMGSLGRLTSWVGSALGALSSIAMIIVLGIFIAAEPRLYERGFAWLLPIERRADFYATTERMG
;
A
#
# COMPACT_ATOMS: atom_id res chain seq x y z
N MET A 1 58.54 24.95 39.92
CA MET A 1 57.20 25.51 39.63
C MET A 1 57.17 25.90 38.16
N THR A 2 56.56 25.08 37.31
CA THR A 2 56.17 25.47 35.95
C THR A 2 54.81 24.83 35.69
N ASP A 3 53.76 25.58 36.02
CA ASP A 3 52.36 25.22 35.78
C ASP A 3 52.10 25.35 34.27
N GLY A 4 52.20 24.22 33.56
CA GLY A 4 51.97 24.14 32.12
C GLY A 4 50.47 24.14 31.84
N LYS A 5 49.88 25.34 31.68
CA LYS A 5 48.50 25.48 31.21
C LYS A 5 48.36 24.84 29.84
N THR A 6 47.62 23.74 29.76
CA THR A 6 47.22 23.10 28.51
C THR A 6 46.43 24.09 27.66
N GLU A 7 47.04 24.57 26.58
CA GLU A 7 46.44 25.53 25.65
C GLU A 7 45.23 24.89 24.96
N LYS A 8 44.06 25.52 25.11
CA LYS A 8 42.81 25.04 24.52
C LYS A 8 42.71 25.55 23.08
N PRO A 9 42.18 24.76 22.13
CA PRO A 9 42.03 25.18 20.74
C PRO A 9 41.24 26.49 20.64
N GLY A 10 41.75 27.43 19.84
CA GLY A 10 41.13 28.74 19.63
C GLY A 10 39.81 28.66 18.84
N PRO A 11 38.89 29.64 18.97
CA PRO A 11 37.55 29.61 18.36
C PRO A 11 37.51 29.49 16.83
N SER A 12 38.63 29.74 16.15
CA SER A 12 38.79 29.64 14.69
C SER A 12 39.55 28.39 14.22
N ASP A 13 39.96 27.49 15.13
CA ASP A 13 40.72 26.29 14.79
C ASP A 13 39.80 25.12 14.38
N SER A 14 39.40 25.16 13.11
CA SER A 14 38.56 24.15 12.45
C SER A 14 39.24 22.80 12.25
N ARG A 15 40.53 22.66 12.60
CA ARG A 15 41.31 21.41 12.49
C ARG A 15 41.58 20.73 13.84
N SER A 16 40.88 21.14 14.89
CA SER A 16 40.94 20.45 16.18
C SER A 16 40.35 19.03 16.08
N VAL A 17 41.07 18.04 16.60
CA VAL A 17 40.70 16.60 16.57
C VAL A 17 39.30 16.34 17.17
N THR A 18 38.88 17.18 18.12
CA THR A 18 37.54 17.15 18.72
C THR A 18 36.44 17.46 17.72
N THR A 19 36.64 18.45 16.84
CA THR A 19 35.65 18.85 15.82
C THR A 19 35.44 17.73 14.80
N VAL A 20 36.52 17.07 14.36
CA VAL A 20 36.45 15.93 13.44
C VAL A 20 35.69 14.74 14.06
N HIS A 21 35.90 14.49 15.36
CA HIS A 21 35.25 13.38 16.04
C HIS A 21 33.73 13.62 16.21
N GLU A 22 33.33 14.85 16.53
CA GLU A 22 31.91 15.22 16.60
C GLU A 22 31.24 15.24 15.22
N LEU A 23 31.95 15.69 14.17
CA LEU A 23 31.48 15.58 12.78
C LEU A 23 31.26 14.14 12.36
N HIS A 24 32.15 13.21 12.74
CA HIS A 24 32.00 11.80 12.40
C HIS A 24 30.80 11.17 13.13
N LYS A 25 30.62 11.46 14.42
CA LYS A 25 29.43 11.03 15.16
C LYS A 25 28.16 11.57 14.53
N ALA A 26 28.12 12.86 14.19
CA ALA A 26 26.98 13.48 13.53
C ALA A 26 26.69 12.82 12.17
N ALA A 27 27.72 12.53 11.36
CA ALA A 27 27.58 11.84 10.09
C ALA A 27 27.00 10.41 10.25
N VAL A 28 27.42 9.67 11.29
CA VAL A 28 26.87 8.34 11.60
C VAL A 28 25.40 8.43 11.99
N TRP A 29 25.02 9.37 12.86
CA TRP A 29 23.63 9.54 13.27
C TRP A 29 22.72 10.00 12.12
N ILE A 30 23.20 10.92 11.28
CA ILE A 30 22.47 11.35 10.08
C ILE A 30 22.35 10.20 9.09
N GLY A 31 23.44 9.46 8.85
CA GLY A 31 23.44 8.28 7.98
C GLY A 31 22.45 7.20 8.45
N LEU A 32 22.44 6.91 9.75
CA LEU A 32 21.48 5.99 10.35
C LEU A 32 20.03 6.49 10.18
N GLY A 33 19.79 7.77 10.43
CA GLY A 33 18.48 8.39 10.22
C GLY A 33 18.00 8.30 8.76
N ILE A 34 18.91 8.55 7.80
CA ILE A 34 18.62 8.41 6.36
C ILE A 34 18.30 6.97 5.99
N ILE A 35 19.05 5.98 6.50
CA ILE A 35 18.80 4.56 6.24
C ILE A 35 17.42 4.14 6.77
N VAL A 36 17.08 4.54 8.00
CA VAL A 36 15.76 4.26 8.59
C VAL A 36 14.65 4.93 7.78
N ALA A 37 14.82 6.19 7.39
CA ALA A 37 13.87 6.90 6.55
C ALA A 37 13.68 6.21 5.18
N LEU A 38 14.77 5.81 4.52
CA LEU A 38 14.75 5.04 3.28
C LEU A 38 14.02 3.72 3.45
N MET A 39 14.29 2.98 4.54
CA MET A 39 13.61 1.71 4.82
C MET A 39 12.10 1.91 4.90
N VAL A 40 11.63 2.91 5.65
CA VAL A 40 10.19 3.22 5.78
C VAL A 40 9.58 3.66 4.44
N LEU A 41 10.27 4.52 3.68
CA LEU A 41 9.81 5.00 2.38
C LEU A 41 9.75 3.89 1.32
N LEU A 42 10.65 2.92 1.39
CA LEU A 42 10.75 1.81 0.42
C LEU A 42 9.81 0.65 0.72
N VAL A 43 9.24 0.56 1.93
CA VAL A 43 8.28 -0.53 2.27
C VAL A 43 7.10 -0.53 1.31
N GLN A 44 6.47 0.63 1.07
CA GLN A 44 5.29 0.72 0.21
C GLN A 44 5.58 0.31 -1.25
N PRO A 45 6.58 0.87 -1.96
CA PRO A 45 6.87 0.45 -3.34
C PRO A 45 7.33 -1.01 -3.43
N MET A 46 8.08 -1.53 -2.44
CA MET A 46 8.44 -2.95 -2.42
C MET A 46 7.20 -3.85 -2.31
N LEU A 47 6.24 -3.50 -1.45
CA LEU A 47 4.97 -4.23 -1.32
C LEU A 47 4.15 -4.18 -2.60
N LEU A 48 4.11 -3.03 -3.29
CA LEU A 48 3.42 -2.90 -4.58
C LEU A 48 4.05 -3.81 -5.65
N ILE A 49 5.38 -3.84 -5.74
CA ILE A 49 6.10 -4.73 -6.67
C ILE A 49 5.82 -6.19 -6.33
N PHE A 50 5.88 -6.57 -5.05
CA PHE A 50 5.60 -7.93 -4.62
C PHE A 50 4.16 -8.35 -4.96
N ALA A 51 3.17 -7.51 -4.65
CA ALA A 51 1.78 -7.77 -4.99
C ALA A 51 1.55 -7.89 -6.51
N ALA A 52 2.20 -7.04 -7.30
CA ALA A 52 2.17 -7.12 -8.75
C ALA A 52 2.79 -8.41 -9.29
N LEU A 53 3.88 -8.89 -8.69
CA LEU A 53 4.52 -10.16 -9.04
C LEU A 53 3.58 -11.35 -8.77
N VAL A 54 2.89 -11.34 -7.62
CA VAL A 54 1.89 -12.37 -7.29
C VAL A 54 0.74 -12.34 -8.30
N LEU A 55 0.21 -11.16 -8.63
CA LEU A 55 -0.83 -11.03 -9.64
C LEU A 55 -0.35 -11.51 -11.02
N ALA A 56 0.87 -11.15 -11.43
CA ALA A 56 1.46 -11.59 -12.68
C ALA A 56 1.57 -13.12 -12.75
N ALA A 57 2.02 -13.76 -11.66
CA ALA A 57 2.10 -15.22 -11.56
C ALA A 57 0.72 -15.89 -11.63
N MET A 58 -0.31 -15.28 -11.03
CA MET A 58 -1.70 -15.75 -11.15
C MET A 58 -2.22 -15.64 -12.58
N LEU A 59 -1.98 -14.50 -13.25
CA LEU A 59 -2.36 -14.29 -14.65
C LEU A 59 -1.66 -15.30 -15.56
N ASP A 60 -0.36 -15.52 -15.37
CA ASP A 60 0.43 -16.49 -16.14
C ASP A 60 0.00 -17.95 -15.88
N GLY A 61 -0.47 -18.28 -14.68
CA GLY A 61 -1.17 -19.52 -14.41
C GLY A 61 -2.46 -19.68 -15.24
N GLY A 62 -3.27 -18.62 -15.31
CA GLY A 62 -4.48 -18.56 -16.12
C GLY A 62 -4.21 -18.71 -17.62
N THR A 63 -3.18 -18.03 -18.14
CA THR A 63 -2.80 -18.14 -19.55
C THR A 63 -2.36 -19.55 -19.93
N ARG A 64 -1.63 -20.24 -19.04
CA ARG A 64 -1.20 -21.63 -19.21
C ARG A 64 -2.39 -22.59 -19.23
N LEU A 65 -3.36 -22.38 -18.34
CA LEU A 65 -4.60 -23.17 -18.34
C LEU A 65 -5.37 -22.98 -19.65
N LEU A 66 -5.53 -21.73 -20.10
CA LEU A 66 -6.19 -21.42 -21.37
C LEU A 66 -5.47 -22.05 -22.57
N GLY A 67 -4.13 -22.10 -22.51
CA GLY A 67 -3.29 -22.68 -23.53
C GLY A 67 -3.41 -24.19 -23.70
N ARG A 68 -3.96 -24.90 -22.70
CA ARG A 68 -4.29 -26.34 -22.82
C ARG A 68 -5.53 -26.59 -23.66
N ILE A 69 -6.45 -25.63 -23.69
CA ILE A 69 -7.77 -25.78 -24.34
C ILE A 69 -7.78 -25.07 -25.71
N SER A 70 -6.98 -24.00 -25.87
CA SER A 70 -7.03 -23.15 -27.05
C SER A 70 -5.64 -22.93 -27.71
N PRO A 71 -5.44 -23.32 -28.98
CA PRO A 71 -4.17 -23.17 -29.70
C PRO A 71 -3.94 -21.74 -30.25
N ILE A 72 -4.26 -20.70 -29.47
CA ILE A 72 -4.05 -19.29 -29.86
C ILE A 72 -2.66 -18.81 -29.39
N GLY A 73 -2.06 -17.82 -30.05
CA GLY A 73 -0.79 -17.20 -29.64
C GLY A 73 -0.80 -16.64 -28.21
N ARG A 74 0.38 -16.60 -27.57
CA ARG A 74 0.57 -16.22 -26.14
C ARG A 74 -0.07 -14.88 -25.77
N GLY A 75 0.08 -13.86 -26.64
CA GLY A 75 -0.50 -12.53 -26.40
C GLY A 75 -2.03 -12.55 -26.26
N TRP A 76 -2.72 -13.33 -27.08
CA TRP A 76 -4.18 -13.48 -27.01
C TRP A 76 -4.64 -14.28 -25.78
N ARG A 77 -3.88 -15.30 -25.37
CA ARG A 77 -4.17 -16.04 -24.13
C ARG A 77 -4.11 -15.11 -22.91
N LEU A 78 -3.08 -14.26 -22.86
CA LEU A 78 -2.95 -13.26 -21.81
C LEU A 78 -4.07 -12.23 -21.85
N LEU A 79 -4.38 -11.69 -23.03
CA LEU A 79 -5.46 -10.72 -23.20
C LEU A 79 -6.80 -11.29 -22.74
N LEU A 80 -7.15 -12.51 -23.15
CA LEU A 80 -8.38 -13.19 -22.73
C LEU A 80 -8.40 -13.44 -21.22
N THR A 81 -7.27 -13.82 -20.63
CA THR A 81 -7.16 -14.02 -19.18
C THR A 81 -7.37 -12.70 -18.43
N CYS A 82 -6.71 -11.62 -18.87
CA CYS A 82 -6.88 -10.29 -18.28
C CYS A 82 -8.32 -9.80 -18.40
N LEU A 83 -8.94 -9.90 -19.58
CA LEU A 83 -10.34 -9.53 -19.79
C LEU A 83 -11.28 -10.39 -18.94
N GLY A 84 -11.01 -11.69 -18.82
CA GLY A 84 -11.78 -12.59 -17.97
C GLY A 84 -11.74 -12.18 -16.49
N VAL A 85 -10.56 -11.85 -15.97
CA VAL A 85 -10.40 -11.37 -14.59
C VAL A 85 -11.09 -10.03 -14.37
N ILE A 86 -10.88 -9.06 -15.26
CA ILE A 86 -11.54 -7.74 -15.17
C ILE A 86 -13.06 -7.89 -15.25
N GLY A 87 -13.54 -8.69 -16.20
CA GLY A 87 -14.97 -8.99 -16.37
C GLY A 87 -15.56 -9.68 -15.14
N PHE A 88 -14.84 -10.64 -14.55
CA PHE A 88 -15.25 -11.30 -13.32
C PHE A 88 -15.35 -10.33 -12.15
N ILE A 89 -14.36 -9.45 -11.96
CA ILE A 89 -14.38 -8.44 -10.89
C ILE A 89 -15.55 -7.47 -11.09
N ALA A 90 -15.73 -6.95 -12.30
CA ALA A 90 -16.84 -6.05 -12.63
C ALA A 90 -18.19 -6.72 -12.38
N TRP A 91 -18.32 -8.00 -12.74
CA TRP A 91 -19.50 -8.81 -12.48
C TRP A 91 -19.78 -8.97 -10.97
N VAL A 92 -18.75 -9.32 -10.17
CA VAL A 92 -18.88 -9.41 -8.71
C VAL A 92 -19.30 -8.08 -8.09
N ILE A 93 -18.67 -6.97 -8.48
CA ILE A 93 -19.01 -5.64 -7.96
C ILE A 93 -20.46 -5.28 -8.30
N TYR A 94 -20.90 -5.55 -9.53
CA TYR A 94 -22.26 -5.25 -9.95
C TYR A 94 -23.31 -6.10 -9.21
N PHE A 95 -23.13 -7.42 -9.17
CA PHE A 95 -24.11 -8.33 -8.58
C PHE A 95 -24.05 -8.35 -7.05
N ALA A 96 -22.87 -8.58 -6.47
CA ALA A 96 -22.73 -8.66 -5.00
C ALA A 96 -22.82 -7.27 -4.35
N GLY A 97 -22.24 -6.24 -4.98
CA GLY A 97 -22.25 -4.88 -4.45
C GLY A 97 -23.66 -4.30 -4.35
N SER A 98 -24.50 -4.50 -5.37
CA SER A 98 -25.91 -4.05 -5.33
C SER A 98 -26.72 -4.76 -4.25
N GLN A 99 -26.49 -6.06 -4.04
CA GLN A 99 -27.16 -6.83 -3.00
C GLN A 99 -26.76 -6.38 -1.59
N ILE A 100 -25.46 -6.20 -1.35
CA ILE A 100 -24.94 -5.73 -0.05
C ILE A 100 -25.42 -4.31 0.24
N ALA A 101 -25.41 -3.41 -0.76
CA ALA A 101 -25.91 -2.04 -0.60
C ALA A 101 -27.39 -2.01 -0.21
N GLY A 102 -28.22 -2.84 -0.85
CA GLY A 102 -29.64 -2.98 -0.49
C GLY A 102 -29.84 -3.51 0.93
N GLN A 103 -29.04 -4.49 1.36
CA GLN A 103 -29.09 -5.02 2.74
C GLN A 103 -28.69 -3.97 3.78
N PHE A 104 -27.67 -3.17 3.48
CA PHE A 104 -27.21 -2.10 4.37
C PHE A 104 -28.27 -1.00 4.52
N GLU A 105 -28.92 -0.61 3.44
CA GLU A 105 -30.01 0.38 3.48
C GLU A 105 -31.20 -0.12 4.31
N ALA A 106 -31.58 -1.39 4.16
CA ALA A 106 -32.62 -2.00 4.99
C ALA A 106 -32.26 -1.98 6.48
N LEU A 107 -31.01 -2.33 6.83
CA LEU A 107 -30.52 -2.28 8.21
C LEU A 107 -30.55 -0.84 8.74
N ARG A 108 -30.11 0.13 7.94
CA ARG A 108 -30.11 1.55 8.30
C ARG A 108 -31.52 2.03 8.63
N LEU A 109 -32.51 1.73 7.78
CA LEU A 109 -33.91 2.09 8.03
C LEU A 109 -34.45 1.47 9.33
N VAL A 110 -34.13 0.20 9.59
CA VAL A 110 -34.51 -0.45 10.85
C VAL A 110 -33.84 0.24 12.05
N VAL A 111 -32.55 0.55 11.98
CA VAL A 111 -31.83 1.23 13.07
C VAL A 111 -32.39 2.64 13.32
N GLU A 112 -32.65 3.43 12.28
CA GLU A 112 -33.24 4.77 12.39
C GLU A 112 -34.65 4.72 13.02
N THR A 113 -35.48 3.77 12.60
CA THR A 113 -36.83 3.59 13.19
C THR A 113 -36.78 3.13 14.64
N GLN A 114 -35.82 2.29 15.03
CA GLN A 114 -35.66 1.88 16.43
C GLN A 114 -35.09 3.02 17.30
N LEU A 115 -34.11 3.75 16.80
CA LEU A 115 -33.55 4.93 17.49
C LEU A 115 -34.60 6.00 17.74
N SER A 116 -35.47 6.28 16.77
CA SER A 116 -36.55 7.27 16.94
C SER A 116 -37.56 6.85 18.00
N ARG A 117 -37.87 5.55 18.14
CA ARG A 117 -38.74 5.03 19.21
C ARG A 117 -38.08 5.14 20.58
N VAL A 118 -36.80 4.80 20.68
CA VAL A 118 -36.02 4.91 21.93
C VAL A 118 -35.86 6.38 22.35
N SER A 119 -35.62 7.29 21.41
CA SER A 119 -35.50 8.73 21.72
C SER A 119 -36.83 9.31 22.21
N LEU A 120 -37.95 8.93 21.58
CA LEU A 120 -39.30 9.31 22.04
C LEU A 120 -39.59 8.78 23.45
N TRP A 121 -39.26 7.52 23.73
CA TRP A 121 -39.39 6.95 25.07
C TRP A 121 -38.50 7.68 26.09
N ALA A 122 -37.24 7.95 25.74
CA ALA A 122 -36.31 8.66 26.61
C ALA A 122 -36.73 10.11 26.89
N HIS A 123 -37.32 10.79 25.90
CA HIS A 123 -37.95 12.11 26.08
C HIS A 123 -39.16 12.04 27.01
N ALA A 124 -40.01 11.02 26.87
CA ALA A 124 -41.17 10.82 27.72
C ALA A 124 -40.78 10.51 29.19
N GLN A 125 -39.66 9.83 29.40
CA GLN A 125 -39.10 9.54 30.73
C GLN A 125 -38.27 10.69 31.33
N GLY A 126 -38.14 11.83 30.62
CA GLY A 126 -37.38 12.99 31.10
C GLY A 126 -35.85 12.80 31.12
N LEU A 127 -35.34 11.74 30.49
CA LEU A 127 -33.92 11.37 30.46
C LEU A 127 -33.09 12.20 29.46
N LEU A 128 -33.76 12.99 28.60
CA LEU A 128 -33.11 13.83 27.58
C LEU A 128 -33.26 15.33 27.92
N PRO A 129 -32.15 16.07 28.19
CA PRO A 129 -32.18 17.50 28.53
C PRO A 129 -32.65 18.38 27.36
N LYS A 130 -33.51 19.38 27.64
CA LYS A 130 -34.09 20.29 26.62
C LYS A 130 -33.17 21.43 26.15
N THR A 131 -31.96 21.56 26.69
CA THR A 131 -31.10 22.73 26.43
C THR A 131 -29.63 22.34 26.23
N GLY A 132 -29.06 22.64 25.06
CA GLY A 132 -27.60 22.66 24.82
C GLY A 132 -26.91 21.36 24.42
N SER A 133 -27.50 20.18 24.62
CA SER A 133 -26.88 18.92 24.18
C SER A 133 -26.88 18.71 22.66
N GLY A 134 -27.77 19.41 21.93
CA GLY A 134 -27.86 19.32 20.47
C GLY A 134 -26.60 19.80 19.76
N GLU A 135 -25.95 20.87 20.24
CA GLU A 135 -24.69 21.37 19.68
C GLU A 135 -23.50 20.45 19.98
N LYS A 136 -23.46 19.83 21.17
CA LYS A 136 -22.42 18.84 21.51
C LYS A 136 -22.55 17.58 20.65
N ILE A 137 -23.77 17.07 20.50
CA ILE A 137 -24.08 15.94 19.62
C ILE A 137 -23.81 16.31 18.16
N ALA A 138 -24.19 17.51 17.71
CA ALA A 138 -23.91 17.98 16.35
C ALA A 138 -22.40 18.10 16.08
N ASN A 139 -21.62 18.63 17.02
CA ASN A 139 -20.16 18.71 16.89
C ASN A 139 -19.49 17.33 16.91
N GLU A 140 -20.00 16.39 17.69
CA GLU A 140 -19.49 15.02 17.76
C GLU A 140 -19.84 14.23 16.48
N ILE A 141 -21.02 14.47 15.91
CA ILE A 141 -21.44 13.96 14.59
C ILE A 141 -20.61 14.60 13.47
N MET A 142 -20.40 15.91 13.49
CA MET A 142 -19.60 16.61 12.48
C MET A 142 -18.12 16.19 12.54
N GLY A 143 -17.59 15.95 13.74
CA GLY A 143 -16.29 15.30 13.95
C GLY A 143 -16.25 13.82 13.53
N SER A 144 -17.36 13.08 13.60
CA SER A 144 -17.47 11.73 13.05
C SER A 144 -17.52 11.72 11.52
N LEU A 145 -18.20 12.69 10.92
CA LEU A 145 -18.24 12.91 9.47
C LEU A 145 -16.85 13.28 8.93
N GLY A 146 -16.09 14.11 9.66
CA GLY A 146 -14.68 14.38 9.35
C GLY A 146 -13.79 13.12 9.36
N ARG A 147 -14.06 12.18 10.29
CA ARG A 147 -13.40 10.86 10.31
C ARG A 147 -13.80 9.99 9.12
N LEU A 148 -15.07 10.00 8.73
CA LEU A 148 -15.55 9.28 7.53
C LEU A 148 -14.92 9.83 6.25
N THR A 149 -14.78 11.16 6.12
CA THR A 149 -14.09 11.78 4.98
C THR A 149 -12.60 11.42 4.95
N SER A 150 -11.95 11.31 6.10
CA SER A 150 -10.55 10.84 6.17
C SER A 150 -10.39 9.39 5.68
N TRP A 151 -11.41 8.55 5.87
CA TRP A 151 -11.41 7.17 5.36
C TRP A 151 -11.62 7.13 3.84
N VAL A 152 -12.39 8.06 3.27
CA VAL A 152 -12.49 8.22 1.81
C VAL A 152 -11.11 8.55 1.20
N GLY A 153 -10.32 9.38 1.86
CA GLY A 153 -8.93 9.65 1.46
C GLY A 153 -8.04 8.40 1.43
N SER A 154 -8.17 7.54 2.45
CA SER A 154 -7.44 6.25 2.50
C SER A 154 -7.92 5.26 1.43
N ALA A 155 -9.21 5.25 1.10
CA ALA A 155 -9.78 4.42 0.06
C ALA A 155 -9.28 4.82 -1.34
N LEU A 156 -9.13 6.12 -1.60
CA LEU A 156 -8.51 6.62 -2.84
C LEU A 156 -7.04 6.19 -2.97
N GLY A 157 -6.27 6.24 -1.87
CA GLY A 157 -4.88 5.75 -1.84
C GLY A 157 -4.78 4.24 -2.11
N ALA A 158 -5.70 3.46 -1.54
CA ALA A 158 -5.80 2.02 -1.78
C ALA A 158 -6.19 1.72 -3.24
N LEU A 159 -7.14 2.46 -3.81
CA LEU A 159 -7.56 2.31 -5.20
C LEU A 159 -6.40 2.60 -6.17
N SER A 160 -5.63 3.67 -5.91
CA SER A 160 -4.41 3.99 -6.67
C SER A 160 -3.38 2.87 -6.57
N SER A 161 -3.18 2.30 -5.38
CA SER A 161 -2.27 1.17 -5.16
C SER A 161 -2.72 -0.08 -5.92
N ILE A 162 -4.01 -0.41 -5.90
CA ILE A 162 -4.59 -1.52 -6.67
C ILE A 162 -4.40 -1.29 -8.17
N ALA A 163 -4.68 -0.07 -8.66
CA ALA A 163 -4.46 0.27 -10.06
C ALA A 163 -2.99 0.08 -10.46
N MET A 164 -2.05 0.53 -9.62
CA MET A 164 -0.62 0.34 -9.84
C MET A 164 -0.24 -1.15 -9.87
N ILE A 165 -0.76 -1.96 -8.94
CA ILE A 165 -0.56 -3.41 -8.90
C ILE A 165 -1.06 -4.08 -10.19
N ILE A 166 -2.25 -3.70 -10.67
CA ILE A 166 -2.84 -4.23 -11.91
C ILE A 166 -1.95 -3.89 -13.10
N VAL A 167 -1.58 -2.61 -13.26
CA VAL A 167 -0.73 -2.17 -14.37
C VAL A 167 0.61 -2.89 -14.32
N LEU A 168 1.29 -2.88 -13.18
CA LEU A 168 2.59 -3.52 -13.04
C LEU A 168 2.51 -5.04 -13.24
N GLY A 169 1.47 -5.70 -12.72
CA GLY A 169 1.27 -7.13 -12.88
C GLY A 169 1.00 -7.54 -14.33
N ILE A 170 0.21 -6.76 -15.07
CA ILE A 170 -0.03 -6.98 -16.51
C ILE A 170 1.26 -6.78 -17.31
N PHE A 171 2.03 -5.73 -17.04
CA PHE A 171 3.31 -5.47 -17.70
C PHE A 171 4.30 -6.62 -17.45
N ILE A 172 4.41 -7.09 -16.20
CA ILE A 172 5.27 -8.22 -15.84
C ILE A 172 4.83 -9.51 -16.53
N ALA A 173 3.53 -9.80 -16.54
CA ALA A 173 2.98 -11.00 -17.19
C ALA A 173 3.15 -10.99 -18.72
N ALA A 174 3.09 -9.81 -19.34
CA ALA A 174 3.26 -9.67 -20.79
C ALA A 174 4.66 -10.13 -21.24
N GLU A 175 5.71 -9.64 -20.59
CA GLU A 175 7.10 -9.92 -20.97
C GLU A 175 7.99 -10.33 -19.79
N PRO A 176 7.77 -11.50 -19.18
CA PRO A 176 8.54 -11.96 -18.00
C PRO A 176 10.06 -12.06 -18.30
N ARG A 177 10.41 -12.43 -19.53
CA ARG A 177 11.79 -12.53 -20.01
C ARG A 177 12.56 -11.21 -19.95
N LEU A 178 11.89 -10.06 -20.03
CA LEU A 178 12.54 -8.77 -19.87
C LEU A 178 13.03 -8.56 -18.43
N TYR A 179 12.22 -8.98 -17.47
CA TYR A 179 12.53 -8.86 -16.04
C TYR A 179 13.61 -9.86 -15.60
N GLU A 180 13.56 -11.11 -16.09
CA GLU A 180 14.59 -12.12 -15.85
C GLU A 180 15.98 -11.66 -16.31
N ARG A 181 16.06 -11.02 -17.48
CA ARG A 181 17.31 -10.45 -18.01
C ARG A 181 17.87 -9.37 -17.10
N GLY A 182 17.01 -8.51 -16.54
CA GLY A 182 17.41 -7.51 -15.55
C GLY A 182 17.95 -8.13 -14.27
N PHE A 183 17.28 -9.17 -13.75
CA PHE A 183 17.75 -9.89 -12.57
C PHE A 183 19.10 -10.59 -12.81
N ALA A 184 19.28 -11.18 -13.99
CA ALA A 184 20.54 -11.81 -14.37
C ALA A 184 21.73 -10.84 -14.35
N TRP A 185 21.51 -9.52 -14.48
CA TRP A 185 22.59 -8.53 -14.39
C TRP A 185 23.14 -8.36 -12.98
N LEU A 186 22.36 -8.69 -11.95
CA LEU A 186 22.79 -8.70 -10.54
C LEU A 186 23.66 -9.92 -10.21
N LEU A 187 23.62 -10.95 -11.07
CA LEU A 187 24.40 -12.17 -10.89
C LEU A 187 25.79 -12.05 -11.55
N PRO A 188 26.83 -12.68 -10.96
CA PRO A 188 28.12 -12.87 -11.60
C PRO A 188 27.96 -13.50 -12.99
N ILE A 189 28.81 -13.09 -13.94
CA ILE A 189 28.70 -13.50 -15.36
C ILE A 189 28.68 -15.02 -15.51
N GLU A 190 29.47 -15.72 -14.70
CA GLU A 190 29.64 -17.17 -14.72
C GLU A 190 28.35 -17.91 -14.35
N ARG A 191 27.48 -17.30 -13.55
CA ARG A 191 26.21 -17.89 -13.07
C ARG A 191 25.01 -17.58 -13.96
N ARG A 192 25.15 -16.66 -14.92
CA ARG A 192 24.02 -16.22 -15.77
C ARG A 192 23.48 -17.33 -16.67
N ALA A 193 24.36 -18.18 -17.21
CA ALA A 193 23.97 -19.29 -18.08
C ALA A 193 23.12 -20.33 -17.33
N ASP A 194 23.57 -20.73 -16.13
CA ASP A 194 22.83 -21.66 -15.25
C ASP A 194 21.46 -21.10 -14.84
N PHE A 195 21.38 -19.79 -14.56
CA PHE A 195 20.13 -19.11 -14.24
C PHE A 195 19.15 -19.18 -15.42
N TYR A 196 19.56 -18.82 -16.64
CA TYR A 196 18.69 -18.92 -17.81
C TYR A 196 18.22 -20.35 -18.08
N ALA A 197 19.11 -21.35 -17.97
CA ALA A 197 18.75 -22.75 -18.16
C ALA A 197 17.74 -23.26 -17.12
N THR A 198 17.83 -22.77 -15.88
CA THR A 198 16.88 -23.12 -14.81
C THR A 198 15.52 -22.47 -15.06
N THR A 199 15.50 -21.19 -15.42
CA THR A 199 14.27 -20.43 -15.65
C THR A 199 13.51 -20.93 -16.89
N GLU A 200 14.23 -21.32 -17.95
CA GLU A 200 13.62 -21.92 -19.15
C GLU A 200 12.92 -23.27 -18.84
N ARG A 201 13.38 -24.01 -17.83
CA ARG A 201 12.71 -25.24 -17.37
C ARG A 201 11.49 -24.99 -16.50
N MET A 202 11.36 -23.80 -15.91
CA MET A 202 10.25 -23.43 -14.99
C MET A 202 9.09 -22.73 -15.70
N GLY A 203 9.33 -22.09 -16.84
CA GLY A 203 8.32 -21.41 -17.67
C GLY A 203 7.55 -22.35 -18.57
#